data_AF-A0A1I0FW50-F1
#
_entry.id   AF-A0A1I0FW50-F1
#
_cell.length_a   1.000
_cell.length_b   1.000
_cell.length_c   1.000
_cell.angle_alpha   90.00
_cell.angle_beta   90.00
_cell.angle_gamma   90.00
#
_symmetry.space_group_name_H-M   'P 1'
#
loop_
_entity.id
_entity.type
_entity.pdbx_description
1 polymer ?
#
loop_
_entity_poly.entity_id
_entity_poly.type
_entity_poly.pdbx_seq_one_letter_code
_entity_poly.pdbx_strand_id
1 'polypeptide(L)'
;MKYTIIIEENNKLFQISKLLFMNCGGFSVFSPYHNANTGLLGKYRVDYTKKSFSLECINYKTYSAKNKAKLSFHGDGFIQFSSVVEGTIISGKKEDGSFKGLGIQRSTLKNILTTGPICSMTIWGLDDYKLFTKKRKKDTIILAEQDMNYRHCDEEKWNAYVIEITQFPKLLFKKIEYVRDNPTIILRHHNYEKPNTIFFHRVIPYKNNEYFLGILISKIKGKFKSKSGFVVHSPSEMLNERLGDCLIGVYPIDNNLIKNITQSLDYQL
;
A
#
# COMPACT_ATOMS: atom_id res chain seq x y z
N MET A 1 16.28 6.74 -5.84
CA MET A 1 16.58 5.29 -5.81
C MET A 1 15.28 4.51 -6.02
N LYS A 2 15.29 3.40 -6.77
CA LYS A 2 14.07 2.67 -7.16
C LYS A 2 14.18 1.22 -6.74
N TYR A 3 13.08 0.62 -6.28
CA TYR A 3 12.96 -0.80 -5.97
C TYR A 3 11.77 -1.41 -6.70
N THR A 4 11.89 -2.69 -7.08
CA THR A 4 10.78 -3.48 -7.66
C THR A 4 10.31 -4.49 -6.63
N ILE A 5 9.00 -4.52 -6.37
CA ILE A 5 8.37 -5.44 -5.43
C ILE A 5 7.83 -6.63 -6.24
N ILE A 6 8.21 -7.83 -5.83
CA ILE A 6 7.86 -9.10 -6.48
C ILE A 6 7.21 -10.00 -5.44
N ILE A 7 6.16 -10.71 -5.85
CA ILE A 7 5.64 -11.87 -5.11
C ILE A 7 6.12 -13.14 -5.79
N GLU A 8 6.62 -14.06 -4.98
CA GLU A 8 6.84 -15.44 -5.38
C GLU A 8 5.65 -16.28 -4.92
N GLU A 9 5.03 -17.01 -5.84
CA GLU A 9 3.96 -17.97 -5.54
C GLU A 9 4.03 -19.11 -6.57
N ASN A 10 3.99 -20.37 -6.12
CA ASN A 10 4.01 -21.54 -7.01
C ASN A 10 5.18 -21.53 -8.01
N ASN A 11 6.39 -21.17 -7.53
CA ASN A 11 7.62 -21.02 -8.32
C ASN A 11 7.54 -19.97 -9.45
N LYS A 12 6.52 -19.11 -9.47
CA LYS A 12 6.41 -17.98 -10.39
C LYS A 12 6.70 -16.67 -9.66
N LEU A 13 7.32 -15.74 -10.38
CA LEU A 13 7.61 -14.40 -9.88
C LEU A 13 6.68 -13.38 -10.55
N PHE A 14 5.82 -12.75 -9.76
CA PHE A 14 4.87 -11.73 -10.21
C PHE A 14 5.39 -10.35 -9.85
N GLN A 15 5.56 -9.49 -10.86
CA GLN A 15 5.95 -8.11 -10.64
C GLN A 15 4.74 -7.33 -10.10
N ILE A 16 4.74 -6.97 -8.82
CA ILE A 16 3.60 -6.31 -8.21
C ILE A 16 3.68 -4.81 -8.36
N SER A 17 4.70 -4.15 -7.79
CA SER A 17 4.76 -2.68 -7.75
C SER A 17 6.21 -2.19 -7.84
N LYS A 18 6.38 -0.87 -7.84
CA LYS A 18 7.67 -0.21 -7.65
C LYS A 18 7.59 0.83 -6.54
N LEU A 19 8.68 0.95 -5.81
CA LEU A 19 8.91 2.02 -4.86
C LEU A 19 10.00 2.95 -5.40
N LEU A 20 9.77 4.26 -5.38
CA LEU A 20 10.73 5.26 -5.84
C LEU A 20 10.95 6.31 -4.75
N PHE A 21 12.16 6.38 -4.21
CA PHE A 21 12.56 7.47 -3.33
C PHE A 21 12.75 8.78 -4.08
N MET A 22 12.21 9.85 -3.51
CA MET A 22 12.21 11.21 -4.03
C MET A 22 13.28 12.06 -3.35
N ASN A 23 13.67 13.16 -3.98
CA ASN A 23 14.70 14.06 -3.44
C ASN A 23 14.21 14.83 -2.19
N CYS A 24 12.89 15.02 -2.05
CA CYS A 24 12.27 15.75 -0.93
C CYS A 24 12.18 14.95 0.39
N GLY A 25 12.96 13.88 0.58
CA GLY A 25 12.85 13.05 1.78
C GLY A 25 11.77 11.95 1.72
N GLY A 26 10.99 11.93 0.63
CA GLY A 26 9.81 11.09 0.47
C GLY A 26 9.99 9.86 -0.42
N PHE A 27 8.89 9.16 -0.70
CA PHE A 27 8.84 8.05 -1.65
C PHE A 27 7.50 7.97 -2.39
N SER A 28 7.45 7.22 -3.49
CA SER A 28 6.22 6.93 -4.22
C SER A 28 6.04 5.43 -4.41
N VAL A 29 4.82 4.95 -4.24
CA VAL A 29 4.40 3.57 -4.52
C VAL A 29 3.58 3.59 -5.80
N PHE A 30 4.01 2.83 -6.79
CA PHE A 30 3.34 2.79 -8.09
C PHE A 30 2.12 1.86 -8.02
N SER A 31 1.07 2.17 -8.77
CA SER A 31 -0.03 1.23 -8.98
C SER A 31 0.52 -0.12 -9.48
N PRO A 32 -0.04 -1.25 -9.00
CA PRO A 32 0.43 -2.55 -9.42
C PRO A 32 0.49 -2.80 -10.94
N TYR A 33 1.39 -3.69 -11.39
CA TYR A 33 1.51 -4.11 -12.80
C TYR A 33 0.44 -5.14 -13.16
N HIS A 34 -0.80 -4.70 -13.15
CA HIS A 34 -1.99 -5.49 -13.41
C HIS A 34 -2.61 -5.14 -14.78
N ASN A 35 -3.36 -6.07 -15.38
CA ASN A 35 -4.00 -5.89 -16.69
C ASN A 35 -5.21 -4.94 -16.67
N ALA A 36 -5.81 -4.67 -15.49
CA ALA A 36 -6.94 -3.74 -15.40
C ALA A 36 -6.54 -2.32 -15.83
N ASN A 37 -7.28 -1.78 -16.80
CA ASN A 37 -6.98 -0.50 -17.43
C ASN A 37 -7.82 0.67 -16.91
N THR A 38 -8.70 0.43 -15.95
CA THR A 38 -9.58 1.44 -15.34
C THR A 38 -9.72 1.18 -13.85
N GLY A 39 -9.77 2.26 -13.08
CA GLY A 39 -9.94 2.21 -11.63
C GLY A 39 -10.53 3.51 -11.11
N LEU A 40 -10.70 3.53 -9.80
CA LEU A 40 -11.23 4.66 -9.05
C LEU A 40 -10.16 5.12 -8.06
N LEU A 41 -9.84 6.40 -8.06
CA LEU A 41 -9.02 7.03 -7.03
C LEU A 41 -9.93 7.93 -6.19
N GLY A 42 -9.88 7.85 -4.87
CA GLY A 42 -10.75 8.66 -4.02
C GLY A 42 -10.17 8.95 -2.66
N LYS A 43 -10.77 9.94 -2.01
CA LYS A 43 -10.59 10.32 -0.62
C LYS A 43 -11.80 9.80 0.16
N TYR A 44 -11.54 9.02 1.21
CA TYR A 44 -12.56 8.35 1.99
C TYR A 44 -12.42 8.71 3.48
N ARG A 45 -13.56 8.91 4.15
CA ARG A 45 -13.64 9.07 5.59
C ARG A 45 -13.72 7.68 6.23
N VAL A 46 -12.87 7.45 7.22
CA VAL A 46 -12.86 6.25 8.07
C VAL A 46 -13.29 6.65 9.48
N ASP A 47 -14.20 5.86 10.06
CA ASP A 47 -14.55 5.92 11.48
C ASP A 47 -13.92 4.73 12.21
N TYR A 48 -12.85 5.01 12.97
CA TYR A 48 -12.07 4.02 13.70
C TYR A 48 -12.76 3.50 14.96
N THR A 49 -13.92 4.05 15.35
CA THR A 49 -14.72 3.50 16.46
C THR A 49 -15.58 2.32 16.06
N LYS A 50 -15.83 2.16 14.75
CA LYS A 50 -16.65 1.08 14.21
C LYS A 50 -15.81 -0.15 13.91
N LYS A 51 -16.31 -1.32 14.28
CA LYS A 51 -15.69 -2.62 13.97
C LYS A 51 -15.86 -3.02 12.49
N SER A 52 -16.89 -2.49 11.85
CA SER A 52 -17.13 -2.61 10.41
C SER A 52 -16.89 -1.25 9.76
N PHE A 53 -15.94 -1.20 8.82
CA PHE A 53 -15.62 0.05 8.14
C PHE A 53 -16.58 0.26 6.97
N SER A 54 -17.57 1.13 7.18
CA SER A 54 -18.27 1.82 6.11
C SER A 54 -17.39 2.98 5.65
N LEU A 55 -16.82 2.90 4.45
CA LEU A 55 -16.04 4.02 3.92
C LEU A 55 -16.97 5.01 3.22
N GLU A 56 -17.12 6.20 3.79
CA GLU A 56 -17.81 7.31 3.13
C GLU A 56 -16.86 7.96 2.13
N CYS A 57 -17.25 7.99 0.86
CA CYS A 57 -16.45 8.60 -0.19
C CYS A 57 -16.70 10.12 -0.21
N ILE A 58 -15.70 10.90 0.16
CA ILE A 58 -15.80 12.37 0.20
C ILE A 58 -15.58 12.96 -1.19
N ASN A 59 -14.63 12.38 -1.95
CA ASN A 59 -14.25 12.86 -3.27
C ASN A 59 -13.64 11.70 -4.06
N TYR A 60 -13.96 11.57 -5.35
CA TYR A 60 -13.37 10.56 -6.20
C TYR A 60 -13.13 11.06 -7.62
N LYS A 61 -12.25 10.35 -8.32
CA LYS A 61 -11.98 10.52 -9.73
C LYS A 61 -11.81 9.15 -10.38
N THR A 62 -12.59 8.88 -11.41
CA THR A 62 -12.36 7.74 -12.28
C THR A 62 -11.08 7.96 -13.07
N TYR A 63 -10.30 6.90 -13.26
CA TYR A 63 -8.99 7.02 -13.87
C TYR A 63 -8.68 5.80 -14.75
N SER A 64 -7.97 6.03 -15.87
CA SER A 64 -7.52 4.96 -16.75
C SER A 64 -6.02 4.72 -16.59
N ALA A 65 -5.64 3.45 -16.43
CA ALA A 65 -4.27 3.00 -16.24
C ALA A 65 -3.35 3.18 -17.46
N LYS A 66 -3.86 3.72 -18.60
CA LYS A 66 -3.00 4.20 -19.70
C LYS A 66 -1.92 5.15 -19.20
N ASN A 67 -2.24 5.93 -18.16
CA ASN A 67 -1.26 6.62 -17.34
C ASN A 67 -1.21 5.90 -15.99
N LYS A 68 -0.08 5.35 -15.54
CA LYS A 68 -0.06 4.70 -14.22
C LYS A 68 -0.21 5.73 -13.11
N ALA A 69 -1.04 5.44 -12.12
CA ALA A 69 -1.11 6.25 -10.90
C ALA A 69 0.03 5.84 -9.95
N LYS A 70 0.47 6.78 -9.12
CA LYS A 70 1.38 6.52 -8.00
C LYS A 70 0.85 7.25 -6.78
N LEU A 71 0.95 6.60 -5.62
CA LEU A 71 0.71 7.21 -4.32
C LEU A 71 2.04 7.77 -3.82
N SER A 72 2.14 9.09 -3.72
CA SER A 72 3.35 9.80 -3.33
C SER A 72 3.26 10.27 -1.89
N PHE A 73 4.33 10.05 -1.14
CA PHE A 73 4.54 10.42 0.26
C PHE A 73 5.70 11.40 0.32
N HIS A 74 5.42 12.69 0.49
CA HIS A 74 6.43 13.74 0.58
C HIS A 74 7.02 13.82 2.00
N GLY A 75 8.27 14.29 2.12
CA GLY A 75 8.96 14.34 3.42
C GLY A 75 8.26 15.23 4.46
N ASP A 76 7.56 16.27 4.00
CA ASP A 76 6.75 17.18 4.82
C ASP A 76 5.42 16.55 5.30
N GLY A 77 5.11 15.31 4.90
CA GLY A 77 3.88 14.61 5.27
C GLY A 77 2.72 14.80 4.31
N PHE A 78 2.90 15.54 3.21
CA PHE A 78 1.89 15.62 2.16
C PHE A 78 1.79 14.28 1.41
N ILE A 79 0.58 13.76 1.24
CA ILE A 79 0.33 12.50 0.55
C ILE A 79 -0.68 12.74 -0.56
N GLN A 80 -0.42 12.21 -1.75
CA GLN A 80 -1.33 12.39 -2.88
C GLN A 80 -1.26 11.24 -3.88
N PHE A 81 -2.37 11.02 -4.59
CA PHE A 81 -2.30 10.34 -5.88
C PHE A 81 -1.78 11.31 -6.94
N SER A 82 -0.77 10.89 -7.68
CA SER A 82 -0.28 11.60 -8.87
C SER A 82 -0.10 10.63 -10.02
N SER A 83 0.05 11.14 -11.22
CA SER A 83 0.28 10.34 -12.41
C SER A 83 1.77 10.16 -12.69
N VAL A 84 2.11 9.10 -13.41
CA VAL A 84 3.46 8.93 -13.97
C VAL A 84 3.72 9.94 -15.09
N VAL A 85 2.70 10.26 -15.89
CA VAL A 85 2.73 11.33 -16.90
C VAL A 85 2.19 12.61 -16.27
N GLU A 86 3.03 13.64 -16.17
CA GLU A 86 2.68 14.91 -15.53
C GLU A 86 1.40 15.53 -16.10
N GLY A 87 0.63 16.23 -15.25
CA GLY A 87 -0.60 16.93 -15.63
C GLY A 87 -1.88 16.08 -15.76
N THR A 88 -1.78 14.74 -15.72
CA THR A 88 -2.97 13.88 -15.93
C THR A 88 -3.77 13.57 -14.66
N ILE A 89 -3.12 13.56 -13.49
CA ILE A 89 -3.79 13.66 -12.18
C ILE A 89 -3.49 15.03 -11.59
N ILE A 90 -4.54 15.83 -11.39
CA ILE A 90 -4.45 17.14 -10.75
C ILE A 90 -4.39 16.89 -9.23
N SER A 91 -3.18 16.97 -8.68
CA SER A 91 -2.92 16.85 -7.24
C SER A 91 -1.82 17.83 -6.84
N GLY A 92 -1.96 18.54 -5.73
CA GLY A 92 -0.92 19.46 -5.24
C GLY A 92 -1.39 20.32 -4.08
N LYS A 93 -0.58 21.32 -3.70
CA LYS A 93 -0.96 22.41 -2.79
C LYS A 93 -1.27 23.65 -3.61
N LYS A 94 -2.31 24.40 -3.24
CA LYS A 94 -2.57 25.74 -3.74
C LYS A 94 -1.66 26.74 -3.02
N GLU A 95 -1.64 27.99 -3.50
CA GLU A 95 -0.86 29.08 -2.88
C GLU A 95 -1.26 29.35 -1.42
N ASP A 96 -2.54 29.16 -1.09
CA ASP A 96 -3.08 29.26 0.28
C ASP A 96 -2.74 28.05 1.18
N GLY A 97 -1.99 27.07 0.67
CA GLY A 97 -1.63 25.84 1.37
C GLY A 97 -2.70 24.75 1.34
N SER A 98 -3.92 25.02 0.86
CA SER A 98 -4.98 24.02 0.73
C SER A 98 -4.67 22.98 -0.35
N PHE A 99 -5.20 21.77 -0.22
CA PHE A 99 -4.96 20.72 -1.21
C PHE A 99 -5.81 20.90 -2.47
N LYS A 100 -5.18 20.74 -3.62
CA LYS A 100 -5.83 20.58 -4.91
C LYS A 100 -6.00 19.08 -5.18
N GLY A 101 -7.24 18.63 -5.38
CA GLY A 101 -7.53 17.25 -5.79
C GLY A 101 -7.40 16.20 -4.68
N LEU A 102 -6.83 15.04 -5.01
CA LEU A 102 -6.73 13.86 -4.14
C LEU A 102 -5.46 13.89 -3.29
N GLY A 103 -5.41 14.83 -2.35
CA GLY A 103 -4.34 15.00 -1.38
C GLY A 103 -4.84 14.99 0.07
N ILE A 104 -3.99 14.55 0.97
CA ILE A 104 -4.15 14.65 2.43
C ILE A 104 -2.83 15.09 3.05
N GLN A 105 -2.86 15.61 4.27
CA GLN A 105 -1.66 15.95 5.02
C GLN A 105 -1.59 15.16 6.31
N ARG A 106 -0.41 14.68 6.65
CA ARG A 106 -0.14 14.17 7.98
C ARG A 106 1.16 14.72 8.54
N SER A 107 1.53 14.19 9.69
CA SER A 107 2.86 14.39 10.28
C SER A 107 3.95 14.12 9.26
N THR A 108 5.06 14.86 9.37
CA THR A 108 6.25 14.62 8.55
C THR A 108 6.69 13.16 8.59
N LEU A 109 7.40 12.71 7.56
CA LEU A 109 7.95 11.35 7.54
C LEU A 109 9.04 11.14 8.60
N LYS A 110 9.46 12.17 9.34
CA LYS A 110 10.32 12.00 10.52
C LYS A 110 9.56 11.46 11.72
N ASN A 111 8.24 11.69 11.78
CA ASN A 111 7.37 11.20 12.83
C ASN A 111 6.81 9.83 12.44
N ILE A 112 7.46 8.79 12.97
CA ILE A 112 7.18 7.39 12.64
C ILE A 112 5.79 6.99 13.12
N LEU A 113 5.02 6.34 12.24
CA LEU A 113 3.74 5.75 12.64
C LEU A 113 3.97 4.57 13.58
N THR A 114 3.25 4.59 14.69
CA THR A 114 3.18 3.46 15.63
C THR A 114 1.86 2.70 15.54
N THR A 115 0.88 3.22 14.80
CA THR A 115 -0.49 2.70 14.75
C THR A 115 -0.80 1.83 13.53
N GLY A 116 0.13 1.68 12.58
CA GLY A 116 -0.10 0.87 11.39
C GLY A 116 0.88 1.14 10.25
N PRO A 117 0.66 0.52 9.09
CA PRO A 117 1.49 0.72 7.91
C PRO A 117 1.34 2.13 7.35
N ILE A 118 2.42 2.63 6.72
CA ILE A 118 2.40 3.89 5.97
C ILE A 118 1.80 3.73 4.57
N CYS A 119 1.63 2.52 4.08
CA CYS A 119 0.93 2.22 2.84
C CYS A 119 0.52 0.75 2.87
N SER A 120 -0.67 0.42 2.39
CA SER A 120 -1.07 -0.97 2.19
C SER A 120 -1.59 -1.20 0.79
N MET A 121 -1.40 -2.43 0.29
CA MET A 121 -1.95 -2.89 -0.96
C MET A 121 -2.59 -4.25 -0.77
N THR A 122 -3.87 -4.38 -1.12
CA THR A 122 -4.53 -5.67 -1.23
C THR A 122 -4.54 -6.08 -2.70
N ILE A 123 -4.12 -7.29 -3.02
CA ILE A 123 -4.09 -7.81 -4.39
C ILE A 123 -4.71 -9.22 -4.45
N TRP A 124 -5.38 -9.55 -5.54
CA TRP A 124 -5.94 -10.88 -5.79
C TRP A 124 -5.86 -11.22 -7.28
N GLY A 125 -5.92 -12.51 -7.63
CA GLY A 125 -5.86 -12.96 -9.03
C GLY A 125 -4.50 -12.75 -9.69
N LEU A 126 -3.42 -13.30 -9.14
CA LEU A 126 -2.04 -13.07 -9.61
C LEU A 126 -1.81 -13.39 -11.10
N ASP A 127 -2.63 -14.23 -11.73
CA ASP A 127 -2.51 -14.57 -13.15
C ASP A 127 -2.70 -13.35 -14.09
N ASP A 128 -3.40 -12.30 -13.64
CA ASP A 128 -3.55 -11.04 -14.40
C ASP A 128 -2.43 -10.01 -14.12
N TYR A 129 -1.40 -10.41 -13.38
CA TYR A 129 -0.21 -9.60 -13.10
C TYR A 129 0.94 -9.95 -14.02
N LYS A 130 1.78 -8.96 -14.28
CA LYS A 130 2.96 -9.15 -15.12
C LYS A 130 3.96 -10.10 -14.48
N LEU A 131 4.33 -11.16 -15.18
CA LEU A 131 5.46 -12.03 -14.78
C LEU A 131 6.80 -11.26 -14.81
N PHE A 132 7.62 -11.52 -13.81
CA PHE A 132 8.99 -11.03 -13.72
C PHE A 132 9.96 -12.08 -14.28
N THR A 133 10.47 -11.83 -15.48
CA THR A 133 11.38 -12.76 -16.20
C THR A 133 12.84 -12.31 -16.21
N LYS A 134 13.15 -11.19 -15.55
CA LYS A 134 14.50 -10.61 -15.57
C LYS A 134 15.38 -11.25 -14.51
N LYS A 135 16.70 -11.21 -14.71
CA LYS A 135 17.66 -11.57 -13.66
C LYS A 135 17.48 -10.66 -12.43
N ARG A 136 17.47 -11.26 -11.24
CA ARG A 136 17.41 -10.55 -9.95
C ARG A 136 18.53 -9.52 -9.87
N LYS A 137 18.18 -8.32 -9.40
CA LYS A 137 19.11 -7.22 -9.14
C LYS A 137 19.05 -6.82 -7.67
N LYS A 138 20.03 -6.04 -7.19
CA LYS A 138 20.08 -5.53 -5.80
C LYS A 138 18.86 -4.68 -5.41
N ASP A 139 18.17 -4.10 -6.40
CA ASP A 139 16.95 -3.29 -6.22
C ASP A 139 15.65 -4.11 -6.36
N THR A 140 15.75 -5.44 -6.30
CA THR A 140 14.61 -6.36 -6.41
C THR A 140 14.28 -6.92 -5.03
N ILE A 141 13.07 -6.63 -4.53
CA ILE A 141 12.55 -7.17 -3.28
C ILE A 141 11.61 -8.32 -3.61
N ILE A 142 11.98 -9.52 -3.18
CA ILE A 142 11.16 -10.73 -3.35
C ILE A 142 10.47 -11.03 -2.03
N LEU A 143 9.14 -11.01 -2.07
CA LEU A 143 8.25 -11.45 -1.00
C LEU A 143 8.00 -12.93 -1.23
N ALA A 144 8.77 -13.76 -0.53
CA ALA A 144 8.78 -15.21 -0.73
C ALA A 144 7.57 -15.86 -0.07
N GLU A 145 7.04 -16.91 -0.70
CA GLU A 145 5.87 -17.65 -0.23
C GLU A 145 6.04 -18.15 1.21
N GLN A 146 7.24 -18.60 1.58
CA GLN A 146 7.52 -19.15 2.90
C GLN A 146 7.57 -18.09 4.02
N ASP A 147 7.54 -16.81 3.68
CA ASP A 147 7.51 -15.71 4.66
C ASP A 147 6.08 -15.23 4.97
N MET A 148 5.09 -15.77 4.25
CA MET A 148 3.72 -15.29 4.30
C MET A 148 2.96 -15.92 5.46
N ASN A 149 2.38 -15.08 6.31
CA ASN A 149 1.45 -15.52 7.34
C ASN A 149 0.00 -15.50 6.80
N TYR A 150 -0.83 -16.41 7.30
CA TYR A 150 -2.28 -16.37 7.10
C TYR A 150 -2.94 -15.47 8.15
N ARG A 151 -3.56 -14.37 7.71
CA ARG A 151 -4.27 -13.40 8.54
C ARG A 151 -5.78 -13.55 8.35
N HIS A 152 -6.50 -13.87 9.42
CA HIS A 152 -7.94 -14.17 9.41
C HIS A 152 -8.37 -15.30 8.47
N CYS A 153 -7.44 -16.15 8.05
CA CYS A 153 -7.70 -17.29 7.17
C CYS A 153 -6.75 -18.44 7.47
N ASP A 154 -6.86 -19.48 6.65
CA ASP A 154 -6.02 -20.66 6.62
C ASP A 154 -5.67 -20.97 5.15
N GLU A 155 -4.85 -22.00 4.94
CA GLU A 155 -4.38 -22.45 3.63
C GLU A 155 -5.51 -22.82 2.67
N GLU A 156 -6.67 -23.23 3.18
CA GLU A 156 -7.82 -23.64 2.37
C GLU A 156 -8.73 -22.46 1.98
N LYS A 157 -8.69 -21.35 2.74
CA LYS A 157 -9.69 -20.26 2.62
C LYS A 157 -9.15 -18.94 2.12
N TRP A 158 -7.83 -18.77 2.02
CA TRP A 158 -7.24 -17.52 1.52
C TRP A 158 -7.49 -17.35 0.02
N ASN A 159 -7.55 -16.10 -0.44
CA ASN A 159 -7.73 -15.78 -1.87
C ASN A 159 -7.11 -14.44 -2.29
N ALA A 160 -6.38 -13.77 -1.39
CA ALA A 160 -5.71 -12.51 -1.64
C ALA A 160 -4.45 -12.36 -0.80
N TYR A 161 -3.63 -11.39 -1.19
CA TYR A 161 -2.46 -10.96 -0.45
C TYR A 161 -2.68 -9.54 0.04
N VAL A 162 -2.19 -9.24 1.25
CA VAL A 162 -2.02 -7.89 1.74
C VAL A 162 -0.52 -7.61 1.85
N ILE A 163 -0.09 -6.50 1.25
CA ILE A 163 1.28 -5.98 1.33
C ILE A 163 1.23 -4.72 2.17
N GLU A 164 2.03 -4.66 3.22
CA GLU A 164 2.07 -3.53 4.16
C GLU A 164 3.47 -2.95 4.18
N ILE A 165 3.58 -1.67 3.86
CA ILE A 165 4.82 -0.91 3.97
C ILE A 165 4.78 -0.20 5.31
N THR A 166 5.72 -0.52 6.18
CA THR A 166 5.84 0.05 7.53
C THR A 166 7.11 0.88 7.62
N GLN A 167 7.03 2.02 8.30
CA GLN A 167 8.19 2.83 8.60
C GLN A 167 8.78 2.40 9.95
N PHE A 168 10.09 2.14 9.99
CA PHE A 168 10.79 1.73 11.19
C PHE A 168 11.87 2.75 11.61
N PRO A 169 12.07 2.95 12.93
CA PRO A 169 13.08 3.87 13.43
C PRO A 169 14.50 3.39 13.15
N LYS A 170 15.41 4.34 12.96
CA LYS A 170 16.85 4.08 12.79
C LYS A 170 17.43 3.14 13.86
N LEU A 171 16.94 3.23 15.09
CA LEU A 171 17.42 2.39 16.20
C LEU A 171 17.28 0.88 15.94
N LEU A 172 16.41 0.48 15.01
CA LEU A 172 16.22 -0.92 14.61
C LEU A 172 17.13 -1.37 13.46
N PHE A 173 17.96 -0.49 12.86
CA PHE A 173 18.90 -0.90 11.80
C PHE A 173 19.82 -2.04 12.24
N LYS A 174 20.24 -2.03 13.52
CA LYS A 174 21.11 -3.08 14.10
C LYS A 174 20.43 -4.46 14.21
N LYS A 175 19.12 -4.54 14.00
CA LYS A 175 18.34 -5.79 14.02
C LYS A 175 18.05 -6.32 12.61
N ILE A 176 18.60 -5.68 11.57
CA ILE A 176 18.42 -6.13 10.20
C ILE A 176 19.43 -7.24 9.93
N GLU A 177 18.93 -8.34 9.40
CA GLU A 177 19.69 -9.51 9.00
C GLU A 177 19.47 -9.80 7.51
N TYR A 178 20.28 -10.67 6.92
CA TYR A 178 20.06 -11.15 5.56
C TYR A 178 19.37 -12.50 5.59
N VAL A 179 18.15 -12.56 5.05
CA VAL A 179 17.39 -13.81 4.89
C VAL A 179 17.14 -14.03 3.40
N ARG A 180 17.66 -15.12 2.82
CA ARG A 180 17.56 -15.41 1.37
C ARG A 180 18.03 -14.23 0.49
N ASP A 181 19.17 -13.66 0.85
CA ASP A 181 19.81 -12.49 0.22
C ASP A 181 19.00 -11.18 0.23
N ASN A 182 17.91 -11.10 1.00
CA ASN A 182 17.20 -9.84 1.22
C ASN A 182 17.46 -9.33 2.63
N PRO A 183 17.81 -8.03 2.80
CA PRO A 183 17.83 -7.41 4.12
C PRO A 183 16.41 -7.51 4.71
N THR A 184 16.32 -7.95 5.95
CA THR A 184 15.08 -8.34 6.60
C THR A 184 15.13 -7.97 8.06
N ILE A 185 14.04 -7.45 8.60
CA ILE A 185 13.85 -7.33 10.04
C ILE A 185 12.75 -8.29 10.46
N ILE A 186 13.03 -9.11 11.47
CA ILE A 186 12.11 -10.10 12.01
C ILE A 186 11.53 -9.52 13.30
N LEU A 187 10.22 -9.30 13.31
CA LEU A 187 9.54 -8.65 14.43
C LEU A 187 8.35 -9.48 14.89
N ARG A 188 8.20 -9.54 16.20
CA ARG A 188 6.98 -9.99 16.84
C ARG A 188 6.02 -8.81 16.93
N HIS A 189 4.83 -8.95 16.36
CA HIS A 189 3.78 -7.94 16.51
C HIS A 189 2.77 -8.40 17.56
N HIS A 190 2.52 -7.54 18.56
CA HIS A 190 1.58 -7.85 19.64
C HIS A 190 0.13 -7.51 19.30
N ASN A 191 -0.08 -6.60 18.35
CA ASN A 191 -1.41 -6.07 18.00
C ASN A 191 -1.97 -6.67 16.70
N TYR A 192 -1.36 -7.74 16.19
CA TYR A 192 -1.89 -8.49 15.04
C TYR A 192 -2.77 -9.63 15.52
N GLU A 193 -3.51 -10.22 14.59
CA GLU A 193 -4.76 -10.92 14.91
C GLU A 193 -4.51 -12.30 15.54
N LYS A 194 -3.26 -12.78 15.37
CA LYS A 194 -2.65 -13.80 16.22
C LYS A 194 -1.54 -13.12 17.03
N PRO A 195 -1.76 -12.86 18.34
CA PRO A 195 -0.73 -12.27 19.18
C PRO A 195 0.55 -13.10 19.15
N ASN A 196 1.69 -12.40 19.16
CA ASN A 196 3.03 -13.00 19.13
C ASN A 196 3.44 -13.66 17.80
N THR A 197 2.66 -13.49 16.72
CA THR A 197 3.10 -13.90 15.38
C THR A 197 4.40 -13.20 15.00
N ILE A 198 5.30 -13.98 14.42
CA ILE A 198 6.59 -13.52 13.90
C ILE A 198 6.39 -13.12 12.44
N PHE A 199 6.75 -11.88 12.12
CA PHE A 199 6.61 -11.31 10.80
C PHE A 199 7.98 -10.97 10.22
N PHE A 200 8.16 -11.33 8.96
CA PHE A 200 9.37 -11.04 8.18
C PHE A 200 9.10 -9.78 7.34
N HIS A 201 9.73 -8.68 7.72
CA HIS A 201 9.65 -7.42 6.96
C HIS A 201 10.86 -7.32 6.05
N ARG A 202 10.67 -7.41 4.74
CA ARG A 202 11.74 -7.18 3.77
C ARG A 202 12.11 -5.70 3.76
N VAL A 203 13.36 -5.39 4.06
CA VAL A 203 13.82 -4.02 4.28
C VAL A 203 14.21 -3.36 2.97
N ILE A 204 13.74 -2.13 2.79
CA ILE A 204 14.25 -1.21 1.80
C ILE A 204 15.08 -0.15 2.54
N PRO A 205 16.43 -0.19 2.42
CA PRO A 205 17.28 0.80 3.06
C PRO A 205 17.01 2.18 2.44
N TYR A 206 16.88 3.20 3.29
CA TYR A 206 16.69 4.58 2.85
C TYR A 206 17.97 5.39 3.04
N LYS A 207 18.32 6.21 2.04
CA LYS A 207 19.62 6.91 1.98
C LYS A 207 19.85 7.88 3.14
N ASN A 208 18.80 8.48 3.71
CA ASN A 208 18.93 9.47 4.78
C ASN A 208 19.14 8.86 6.17
N ASN A 209 19.07 7.53 6.32
CA ASN A 209 19.25 6.78 7.57
C ASN A 209 18.40 7.24 8.78
N GLU A 210 17.45 8.16 8.64
CA GLU A 210 16.54 8.57 9.75
C GLU A 210 15.49 7.49 10.05
N TYR A 211 15.06 6.76 9.02
CA TYR A 211 14.15 5.63 9.09
C TYR A 211 14.47 4.65 7.96
N PHE A 212 13.89 3.47 7.99
CA PHE A 212 13.83 2.56 6.84
C PHE A 212 12.41 2.06 6.63
N LEU A 213 12.16 1.49 5.45
CA LEU A 213 10.87 0.88 5.15
C LEU A 213 11.01 -0.63 5.27
N GLY A 214 10.08 -1.27 5.96
CA GLY A 214 9.88 -2.72 5.89
C GLY A 214 8.63 -3.04 5.10
N ILE A 215 8.69 -4.09 4.30
CA ILE A 215 7.57 -4.60 3.53
C ILE A 215 7.18 -5.96 4.10
N LEU A 216 5.97 -6.04 4.63
CA LEU A 216 5.33 -7.27 5.05
C LEU A 216 4.37 -7.74 3.96
N ILE A 217 4.25 -9.05 3.81
CA ILE A 217 3.19 -9.70 3.04
C ILE A 217 2.46 -10.71 3.90
N SER A 218 1.16 -10.87 3.67
CA SER A 218 0.35 -11.90 4.30
C SER A 218 -0.75 -12.39 3.35
N LYS A 219 -1.15 -13.65 3.49
CA LYS A 219 -2.32 -14.22 2.83
C LYS A 219 -3.56 -13.87 3.67
N ILE A 220 -4.61 -13.39 3.01
CA ILE A 220 -5.89 -13.00 3.63
C ILE A 220 -7.06 -13.64 2.88
N LYS A 221 -8.22 -13.64 3.51
CA LYS A 221 -9.50 -13.91 2.84
C LYS A 221 -10.23 -12.60 2.60
N GLY A 222 -10.54 -12.32 1.35
CA GLY A 222 -11.37 -11.20 0.95
C GLY A 222 -12.60 -11.63 0.15
N LYS A 223 -13.59 -10.74 0.08
CA LYS A 223 -14.75 -10.90 -0.79
C LYS A 223 -14.62 -9.91 -1.95
N PHE A 224 -14.19 -10.41 -3.10
CA PHE A 224 -14.00 -9.59 -4.30
C PHE A 224 -15.06 -9.93 -5.34
N LYS A 225 -15.56 -8.90 -6.03
CA LYS A 225 -16.52 -9.08 -7.13
C LYS A 225 -15.83 -9.48 -8.44
N SER A 226 -14.62 -8.98 -8.67
CA SER A 226 -13.80 -9.34 -9.84
C SER A 226 -12.91 -10.54 -9.52
N LYS A 227 -12.55 -11.31 -10.56
CA LYS A 227 -11.60 -12.43 -10.44
C LYS A 227 -10.18 -11.98 -10.08
N SER A 228 -9.82 -10.77 -10.48
CA SER A 228 -8.52 -10.16 -10.21
C SER A 228 -8.64 -8.66 -10.01
N GLY A 229 -7.69 -8.09 -9.28
CA GLY A 229 -7.63 -6.66 -9.00
C GLY A 229 -6.70 -6.31 -7.86
N PHE A 230 -6.70 -5.02 -7.51
CA PHE A 230 -5.98 -4.49 -6.38
C PHE A 230 -6.68 -3.29 -5.74
N VAL A 231 -6.38 -3.08 -4.46
CA VAL A 231 -6.64 -1.83 -3.74
C VAL A 231 -5.34 -1.31 -3.16
N VAL A 232 -5.10 0.00 -3.25
CA VAL A 232 -3.96 0.70 -2.64
C VAL A 232 -4.50 1.73 -1.67
N HIS A 233 -3.97 1.78 -0.44
CA HIS A 233 -4.41 2.72 0.59
C HIS A 233 -3.25 3.55 1.14
N SER A 234 -3.54 4.82 1.42
CA SER A 234 -2.72 5.66 2.27
C SER A 234 -3.07 5.47 3.75
N PRO A 235 -2.23 5.93 4.69
CA PRO A 235 -2.65 6.10 6.07
C PRO A 235 -3.64 7.26 6.14
N SER A 236 -4.36 7.38 7.25
CA SER A 236 -5.28 8.50 7.45
C SER A 236 -4.57 9.77 7.90
N GLU A 237 -5.06 10.90 7.39
CA GLU A 237 -5.03 12.21 8.05
C GLU A 237 -6.09 12.18 9.16
N MET A 238 -5.66 12.10 10.42
CA MET A 238 -6.58 12.08 11.55
C MET A 238 -7.22 13.46 11.71
N LEU A 239 -8.55 13.51 11.71
CA LEU A 239 -9.33 14.72 11.95
C LEU A 239 -9.63 14.91 13.44
N ASN A 240 -9.70 13.79 14.15
CA ASN A 240 -9.75 13.67 15.61
C ASN A 240 -9.34 12.23 15.99
N GLU A 241 -9.50 11.83 17.25
CA GLU A 241 -9.13 10.48 17.71
C GLU A 241 -9.97 9.35 17.08
N ARG A 242 -11.10 9.67 16.46
CA ARG A 242 -12.09 8.71 15.94
C ARG A 242 -12.13 8.68 14.42
N LEU A 243 -12.00 9.84 13.78
CA LEU A 243 -12.21 10.02 12.36
C LEU A 243 -10.91 10.35 11.64
N GLY A 244 -10.71 9.77 10.46
CA GLY A 244 -9.59 10.13 9.60
C GLY A 244 -9.91 10.01 8.12
N ASP A 245 -9.25 10.82 7.31
CA ASP A 245 -9.37 10.79 5.86
C ASP A 245 -8.21 10.01 5.24
N CYS A 246 -8.48 9.03 4.37
CA CYS A 246 -7.44 8.30 3.63
C CYS A 246 -7.67 8.38 2.11
N LEU A 247 -6.60 8.13 1.37
CA LEU A 247 -6.64 8.00 -0.08
C LEU A 247 -6.69 6.51 -0.45
N ILE A 248 -7.62 6.15 -1.33
CA ILE A 248 -7.82 4.77 -1.78
C ILE A 248 -7.87 4.72 -3.31
N GLY A 249 -7.14 3.77 -3.89
CA GLY A 249 -7.21 3.44 -5.31
C GLY A 249 -7.70 2.02 -5.51
N VAL A 250 -8.80 1.83 -6.25
CA VAL A 250 -9.44 0.52 -6.49
C VAL A 250 -9.41 0.18 -7.98
N TYR A 251 -8.97 -1.04 -8.31
CA TYR A 251 -8.91 -1.56 -9.69
C TYR A 251 -9.30 -3.06 -9.71
N PRO A 252 -10.04 -3.54 -10.72
CA PRO A 252 -10.75 -2.75 -11.72
C PRO A 252 -11.89 -1.92 -11.08
N ILE A 253 -12.41 -0.96 -11.82
CA ILE A 253 -13.63 -0.27 -11.39
C ILE A 253 -14.81 -1.24 -11.38
N ASP A 254 -15.55 -1.28 -10.27
CA ASP A 254 -16.85 -1.96 -10.21
C ASP A 254 -17.95 -0.91 -10.44
N ASN A 255 -18.75 -1.09 -11.50
CA ASN A 255 -19.81 -0.16 -11.86
C ASN A 255 -20.89 -0.04 -10.77
N ASN A 256 -21.07 -1.07 -9.93
CA ASN A 256 -21.96 -1.00 -8.77
C ASN A 256 -21.35 -0.19 -7.63
N LEU A 257 -20.01 -0.16 -7.53
CA LEU A 257 -19.28 0.72 -6.62
C LEU A 257 -19.63 2.18 -6.94
N ILE A 258 -19.54 2.57 -8.22
CA ILE A 258 -19.85 3.94 -8.65
C ILE A 258 -21.30 4.33 -8.31
N LYS A 259 -22.25 3.42 -8.54
CA LYS A 259 -23.68 3.64 -8.23
C LYS A 259 -23.94 3.78 -6.72
N ASN A 260 -23.13 3.12 -5.90
CA ASN A 260 -23.27 3.09 -4.44
C ASN A 260 -22.22 3.95 -3.72
N ILE A 261 -21.45 4.81 -4.40
CA ILE A 261 -20.50 5.72 -3.73
C ILE A 261 -21.23 6.74 -2.83
N THR A 262 -22.55 6.87 -2.98
CA THR A 262 -23.45 7.55 -2.04
C THR A 262 -23.90 6.70 -0.84
N GLN A 263 -23.60 5.39 -0.80
CA GLN A 263 -24.01 4.44 0.24
C GLN A 263 -22.94 3.34 0.47
N SER A 264 -22.07 3.56 1.46
CA SER A 264 -21.21 2.58 2.17
C SER A 264 -20.46 1.52 1.34
N LEU A 265 -19.13 1.57 1.37
CA LEU A 265 -18.28 0.40 1.06
C LEU A 265 -17.98 -0.37 2.34
N ASP A 266 -18.70 -1.45 2.57
CA ASP A 266 -18.41 -2.41 3.64
C ASP A 266 -17.26 -3.33 3.22
N TYR A 267 -16.05 -3.05 3.68
CA TYR A 267 -14.99 -4.05 3.71
C TYR A 267 -15.07 -4.77 5.06
N GLN A 268 -15.66 -5.97 5.06
CA GLN A 268 -15.55 -6.89 6.20
C GLN A 268 -14.18 -7.57 6.13
N LEU A 269 -13.26 -7.15 7.01
CA LEU A 269 -12.05 -7.91 7.36
C LEU A 269 -12.41 -9.04 8.33
#